data_AF-A0A7V7BXT3-F1
#
_entry.id   AF-A0A7V7BXT3-F1
#
_cell.length_a   1.000
_cell.length_b   1.000
_cell.length_c   1.000
_cell.angle_alpha   90.00
_cell.angle_beta   90.00
_cell.angle_gamma   90.00
#
_symmetry.space_group_name_H-M   'P 1'
#
loop_
_entity.id
_entity.type
_entity.pdbx_description
1 polymer ?
#
loop_
_entity_poly.entity_id
_entity_poly.type
_entity_poly.pdbx_seq_one_letter_code
_entity_poly.pdbx_strand_id
1 'polypeptide(L)'
;GMTRQLIGDELLGGSGFKWCGNVFPLSPAFAGLADVISQWGEKMVGHFGLKGLFGIDFILGGDERPCLVEINPRYTASMELIEPYVNMPLLALHKLACEGKLEEVSLVNTSECVSKGIVYAKADSVTPDTSSWLGVHADIPFPGESIPKGSPVCSVFGKGISEGGCLFHLYERANEVYRELRSDDYHERRKD
;
A
#
# COMPACT_ATOMS: atom_id res chain seq x y z
N GLY A 1 -8.48 -7.03 -8.27
CA GLY A 1 -7.83 -5.79 -8.71
C GLY A 1 -6.32 -5.97 -8.70
N MET A 2 -5.57 -5.10 -9.38
CA MET A 2 -4.10 -5.12 -9.41
C MET A 2 -3.55 -3.75 -9.01
N THR A 3 -2.44 -3.73 -8.27
CA THR A 3 -1.77 -2.51 -7.80
C THR A 3 -0.30 -2.54 -8.20
N ARG A 4 0.30 -1.38 -8.46
CA ARG A 4 1.76 -1.25 -8.55
C ARG A 4 2.36 -1.13 -7.15
N GLN A 5 3.44 -1.83 -6.85
CA GLN A 5 4.19 -1.63 -5.60
C GLN A 5 5.14 -0.44 -5.74
N LEU A 6 5.26 0.35 -4.67
CA LEU A 6 6.32 1.33 -4.47
C LEU A 6 7.43 0.63 -3.68
N ILE A 7 8.60 0.47 -4.27
CA ILE A 7 9.73 -0.24 -3.67
C ILE A 7 10.94 0.69 -3.64
N GLY A 8 11.58 0.82 -2.48
CA GLY A 8 12.79 1.61 -2.32
C GLY A 8 12.60 3.11 -2.54
N ASP A 9 11.38 3.61 -2.35
CA ASP A 9 11.01 4.99 -2.67
C ASP A 9 11.64 5.98 -1.68
N GLU A 10 12.67 6.71 -2.14
CA GLU A 10 13.43 7.66 -1.32
C GLU A 10 12.60 8.86 -0.85
N LEU A 11 11.55 9.24 -1.59
CA LEU A 11 10.64 10.31 -1.17
C LEU A 11 9.90 9.88 0.10
N LEU A 12 9.52 8.61 0.18
CA LEU A 12 8.96 7.95 1.36
C LEU A 12 10.02 7.48 2.37
N GLY A 13 11.30 7.79 2.17
CA GLY A 13 12.38 7.39 3.07
C GLY A 13 12.77 5.90 2.96
N GLY A 14 12.27 5.22 1.92
CA GLY A 14 12.66 3.87 1.54
C GLY A 14 14.02 3.81 0.86
N SER A 15 14.54 2.59 0.73
CA SER A 15 15.78 2.30 0.00
C SER A 15 15.83 0.82 -0.40
N GLY A 16 16.55 0.48 -1.47
CA GLY A 16 16.74 -0.91 -1.91
C GLY A 16 15.41 -1.59 -2.24
N PHE A 17 15.20 -2.81 -1.75
CA PHE A 17 13.97 -3.58 -1.97
C PHE A 17 12.90 -3.38 -0.89
N LYS A 18 13.00 -2.32 -0.07
CA LYS A 18 12.02 -2.06 0.99
C LYS A 18 10.66 -1.72 0.37
N TRP A 19 9.61 -2.40 0.80
CA TRP A 19 8.25 -2.04 0.41
C TRP A 19 7.83 -0.72 1.04
N CYS A 20 7.38 0.22 0.22
CA CYS A 20 6.99 1.57 0.61
C CYS A 20 5.52 1.85 0.41
N GLY A 21 4.78 1.03 -0.34
CA GLY A 21 3.38 1.31 -0.60
C GLY A 21 2.83 0.67 -1.86
N ASN A 22 1.63 1.08 -2.23
CA ASN A 22 0.96 0.64 -3.43
C ASN A 22 0.20 1.80 -4.11
N VAL A 23 -0.01 1.65 -5.42
CA VAL A 23 -0.91 2.50 -6.22
C VAL A 23 -1.93 1.62 -6.93
N PHE A 24 -3.19 2.03 -6.87
CA PHE A 24 -4.33 1.40 -7.53
C PHE A 24 -5.02 2.42 -8.45
N PRO A 25 -5.47 2.04 -9.66
CA PRO A 25 -5.20 0.77 -10.34
C PRO A 25 -3.78 0.69 -10.88
N LEU A 26 -3.30 -0.53 -11.18
CA LEU A 26 -2.09 -0.74 -11.97
C LEU A 26 -2.27 -0.14 -13.38
N SER A 27 -1.43 0.83 -13.77
CA SER A 27 -1.48 1.49 -15.08
C SER A 27 -0.07 1.81 -15.61
N PRO A 28 0.18 1.67 -16.93
CA PRO A 28 -0.62 0.91 -17.90
C PRO A 28 -0.42 -0.60 -17.68
N ALA A 29 -1.50 -1.37 -17.76
CA ALA A 29 -1.42 -2.82 -17.90
C ALA A 29 -1.50 -3.18 -19.40
N PHE A 30 -0.67 -4.12 -19.86
CA PHE A 30 -0.76 -4.64 -21.22
C PHE A 30 -1.96 -5.60 -21.36
N ALA A 31 -2.43 -5.77 -22.59
CA ALA A 31 -3.58 -6.63 -22.89
C ALA A 31 -3.33 -8.09 -22.46
N GLY A 32 -4.24 -8.68 -21.69
CA GLY A 32 -4.15 -10.07 -21.25
C GLY A 32 -3.39 -10.30 -19.94
N LEU A 33 -2.79 -9.28 -19.32
CA LEU A 33 -2.15 -9.42 -18.00
C LEU A 33 -3.13 -9.99 -16.97
N ALA A 34 -4.34 -9.45 -16.90
CA ALA A 34 -5.37 -9.92 -15.97
C ALA A 34 -5.73 -11.40 -16.17
N ASP A 35 -5.76 -11.87 -17.43
CA ASP A 35 -6.06 -13.26 -17.75
C ASP A 35 -4.92 -14.19 -17.31
N VAL A 36 -3.67 -13.78 -17.52
CA VAL A 36 -2.49 -14.55 -17.07
C VAL A 36 -2.49 -14.69 -15.55
N ILE A 37 -2.71 -13.60 -14.82
CA ILE A 37 -2.73 -13.63 -13.35
C ILE A 37 -3.94 -14.44 -12.84
N SER A 38 -5.09 -14.37 -13.50
CA SER A 38 -6.26 -15.18 -13.15
C SER A 38 -5.99 -16.68 -13.33
N GLN A 39 -5.35 -17.07 -14.44
CA GLN A 39 -4.93 -18.46 -14.67
C GLN A 39 -3.92 -18.95 -13.63
N TRP A 40 -3.03 -18.09 -13.14
CA TRP A 40 -2.17 -18.43 -12.01
C TRP A 40 -3.00 -18.69 -10.76
N GLY A 41 -3.93 -17.78 -10.43
CA GLY A 41 -4.84 -17.94 -9.31
C GLY A 41 -5.59 -19.28 -9.33
N GLU A 42 -6.20 -19.64 -10.46
CA GLU A 42 -6.91 -20.91 -10.63
C GLU A 42 -6.00 -22.12 -10.40
N LYS A 43 -4.78 -22.10 -10.96
CA LYS A 43 -3.79 -23.18 -10.76
C LYS A 43 -3.37 -23.30 -9.30
N MET A 44 -3.14 -22.17 -8.62
CA MET A 44 -2.75 -22.18 -7.20
C MET A 44 -3.88 -22.69 -6.31
N VAL A 45 -5.11 -22.27 -6.56
CA VAL A 45 -6.30 -22.78 -5.85
C VAL A 45 -6.44 -24.28 -6.06
N GLY A 46 -6.35 -24.76 -7.31
CA GLY A 46 -6.49 -26.18 -7.63
C GLY A 46 -5.38 -27.07 -7.05
N HIS A 47 -4.13 -26.59 -7.05
CA HIS A 47 -2.99 -27.39 -6.62
C HIS A 47 -2.75 -27.35 -5.10
N PHE A 48 -2.90 -26.18 -4.49
CA PHE A 48 -2.60 -25.97 -3.07
C PHE A 48 -3.85 -25.91 -2.18
N GLY A 49 -5.05 -25.96 -2.78
CA GLY A 49 -6.30 -25.88 -2.03
C GLY A 49 -6.49 -24.54 -1.32
N LEU A 50 -5.97 -23.45 -1.91
CA LEU A 50 -6.10 -22.11 -1.35
C LEU A 50 -7.58 -21.73 -1.20
N LYS A 51 -7.91 -21.08 -0.07
CA LYS A 51 -9.26 -20.61 0.25
C LYS A 51 -9.21 -19.16 0.69
N GLY A 52 -10.31 -18.46 0.44
CA GLY A 52 -10.41 -17.04 0.78
C GLY A 52 -9.54 -16.15 -0.12
N LEU A 53 -9.38 -14.91 0.31
CA LEU A 53 -8.50 -13.94 -0.34
C LEU A 53 -7.03 -14.33 -0.23
N PHE A 54 -6.30 -14.19 -1.33
CA PHE A 54 -4.85 -14.30 -1.40
C PHE A 54 -4.28 -13.27 -2.38
N GLY A 55 -3.03 -12.86 -2.16
CA GLY A 55 -2.28 -11.97 -3.04
C GLY A 55 -1.30 -12.75 -3.92
N ILE A 56 -1.01 -12.17 -5.09
CA ILE A 56 0.03 -12.63 -6.02
C ILE A 56 0.94 -11.44 -6.30
N ASP A 57 2.21 -11.56 -5.93
CA ASP A 57 3.22 -10.57 -6.25
C ASP A 57 4.04 -11.05 -7.45
N PHE A 58 4.24 -10.14 -8.41
CA PHE A 58 4.94 -10.44 -9.66
C PHE A 58 5.72 -9.21 -10.14
N ILE A 59 6.73 -9.47 -10.97
CA ILE A 59 7.52 -8.44 -11.64
C ILE A 59 7.18 -8.46 -13.13
N LEU A 60 7.04 -7.28 -13.74
CA LEU A 60 6.97 -7.13 -15.19
C LEU A 60 8.36 -6.80 -15.72
N GLY A 61 8.91 -7.71 -16.54
CA GLY A 61 10.16 -7.48 -17.27
C GLY A 61 9.96 -6.57 -18.49
N GLY A 62 11.05 -6.23 -19.16
CA GLY A 62 11.02 -5.39 -20.37
C GLY A 62 10.35 -6.06 -21.59
N ASP A 63 10.08 -7.36 -21.53
CA ASP A 63 9.33 -8.13 -22.53
C ASP A 63 7.84 -8.26 -22.19
N GLU A 64 7.36 -7.50 -21.20
CA GLU A 64 5.99 -7.51 -20.68
C GLU A 64 5.54 -8.88 -20.15
N ARG A 65 6.45 -9.83 -19.91
CA ARG A 65 6.10 -11.12 -19.33
C ARG A 65 6.09 -11.01 -17.81
N PRO A 66 4.97 -11.34 -17.14
CA PRO A 66 4.93 -11.35 -15.69
C PRO A 66 5.72 -12.56 -15.16
N CYS A 67 6.60 -12.29 -14.19
CA CYS A 67 7.32 -13.31 -13.44
C CYS A 67 6.76 -13.37 -12.01
N LEU A 68 6.23 -14.52 -11.63
CA LEU A 68 5.72 -14.77 -10.29
C LEU A 68 6.85 -14.67 -9.26
N VAL A 69 6.65 -13.91 -8.19
CA VAL A 69 7.61 -13.76 -7.09
C VAL A 69 7.10 -14.44 -5.82
N GLU A 70 5.87 -14.13 -5.42
CA GLU A 70 5.32 -14.61 -4.14
C GLU A 70 3.81 -14.84 -4.25
N ILE A 71 3.33 -15.83 -3.49
CA ILE A 71 1.91 -16.06 -3.22
C ILE A 71 1.67 -15.85 -1.73
N ASN A 72 0.75 -14.94 -1.41
CA ASN A 72 0.39 -14.59 -0.04
C ASN A 72 -1.02 -15.12 0.29
N PRO A 73 -1.18 -16.29 0.94
CA PRO A 73 -2.49 -16.91 1.23
C PRO A 73 -3.23 -16.21 2.39
N ARG A 74 -3.33 -14.89 2.33
CA ARG A 74 -3.92 -14.01 3.35
C ARG A 74 -4.32 -12.67 2.74
N TYR A 75 -5.01 -11.86 3.53
CA TYR A 75 -5.22 -10.45 3.23
C TYR A 75 -3.88 -9.71 3.08
N THR A 76 -3.72 -8.95 1.99
CA THR A 76 -2.50 -8.19 1.66
C THR A 76 -2.73 -6.69 1.76
N ALA A 77 -1.66 -5.91 1.94
CA ALA A 77 -1.76 -4.45 2.07
C ALA A 77 -2.41 -3.78 0.84
N SER A 78 -2.20 -4.34 -0.36
CA SER A 78 -2.84 -3.86 -1.60
C SER A 78 -4.36 -3.92 -1.57
N MET A 79 -4.96 -4.80 -0.77
CA MET A 79 -6.41 -4.97 -0.69
C MET A 79 -7.10 -3.77 -0.05
N GLU A 80 -6.45 -3.04 0.85
CA GLU A 80 -6.98 -1.82 1.48
C GLU A 80 -7.29 -0.72 0.45
N LEU A 81 -6.49 -0.64 -0.62
CA LEU A 81 -6.74 0.30 -1.73
C LEU A 81 -7.86 -0.17 -2.66
N ILE A 82 -8.12 -1.48 -2.69
CA ILE A 82 -9.10 -2.10 -3.60
C ILE A 82 -10.48 -2.16 -2.93
N GLU A 83 -10.54 -2.39 -1.62
CA GLU A 83 -11.78 -2.61 -0.85
C GLU A 83 -12.86 -1.55 -1.10
N PRO A 84 -12.56 -0.23 -1.17
CA PRO A 84 -13.58 0.78 -1.46
C PRO A 84 -14.28 0.63 -2.82
N TYR A 85 -13.67 -0.13 -3.74
CA TYR A 85 -14.19 -0.39 -5.08
C TYR A 85 -14.83 -1.77 -5.21
N VAL A 86 -14.94 -2.54 -4.13
CA VAL A 86 -15.57 -3.87 -4.13
C VAL A 86 -16.97 -3.77 -3.53
N ASN A 87 -17.92 -4.50 -4.11
CA ASN A 87 -19.33 -4.50 -3.71
C ASN A 87 -19.61 -5.08 -2.30
N MET A 88 -18.63 -5.64 -1.62
CA MET A 88 -18.76 -6.27 -0.30
C MET A 88 -17.44 -6.15 0.49
N PRO A 89 -17.48 -6.05 1.83
CA PRO A 89 -16.27 -6.07 2.65
C PRO A 89 -15.41 -7.31 2.37
N LEU A 90 -14.11 -7.09 2.14
CA LEU A 90 -13.19 -8.13 1.70
C LEU A 90 -13.04 -9.24 2.75
N LEU A 91 -13.03 -8.89 4.03
CA LEU A 91 -12.97 -9.90 5.11
C LEU A 91 -14.25 -10.76 5.17
N ALA A 92 -15.41 -10.22 4.82
CA ALA A 92 -16.64 -10.99 4.75
C ALA A 92 -16.58 -12.00 3.59
N LEU A 93 -16.10 -11.56 2.41
CA LEU A 93 -15.85 -12.44 1.27
C LEU A 93 -14.82 -13.54 1.60
N HIS A 94 -13.72 -13.19 2.28
CA HIS A 94 -12.72 -14.16 2.73
C HIS A 94 -13.35 -15.24 3.62
N LYS A 95 -14.15 -14.83 4.61
CA LYS A 95 -14.85 -15.76 5.52
C LYS A 95 -15.77 -16.71 4.74
N LEU A 96 -16.63 -16.18 3.87
CA LEU A 96 -17.56 -16.97 3.06
C LEU A 96 -16.83 -17.98 2.18
N ALA A 97 -15.77 -17.56 1.50
CA ALA A 97 -14.96 -18.44 0.66
C ALA A 97 -14.27 -19.55 1.47
N CYS A 98 -13.78 -19.24 2.67
CA CYS A 98 -13.23 -20.24 3.60
C CYS A 98 -14.29 -21.25 4.07
N GLU A 99 -15.56 -20.84 4.18
CA GLU A 99 -16.72 -21.69 4.45
C GLU A 99 -17.23 -22.44 3.19
N GLY A 100 -16.59 -22.28 2.03
CA GLY A 100 -16.97 -22.93 0.78
C GLY A 100 -18.11 -22.22 0.03
N LYS A 101 -18.43 -20.98 0.38
CA LYS A 101 -19.43 -20.14 -0.29
C LYS A 101 -18.71 -19.08 -1.12
N LEU A 102 -18.79 -19.20 -2.45
CA LEU A 102 -18.19 -18.23 -3.36
C LEU A 102 -19.27 -17.26 -3.83
N GLU A 103 -19.20 -16.02 -3.34
CA GLU A 103 -20.05 -14.93 -3.79
C GLU A 103 -19.51 -14.28 -5.06
N GLU A 104 -20.39 -13.65 -5.84
CA GLU A 104 -19.98 -12.86 -6.99
C GLU A 104 -19.31 -11.55 -6.54
N VAL A 105 -18.05 -11.39 -6.92
CA VAL A 105 -17.26 -10.19 -6.62
C VAL A 105 -17.24 -9.30 -7.84
N SER A 106 -17.72 -8.07 -7.69
CA SER A 106 -17.59 -7.04 -8.72
C SER A 106 -16.69 -5.91 -8.24
N LEU A 107 -15.78 -5.50 -9.12
CA LEU A 107 -14.93 -4.34 -8.91
C LEU A 107 -15.50 -3.17 -9.71
N VAL A 108 -15.86 -2.09 -9.04
CA VAL A 108 -16.37 -0.89 -9.67
C VAL A 108 -15.25 -0.23 -10.48
N ASN A 109 -15.52 0.02 -11.76
CA ASN A 109 -14.61 0.78 -12.60
C ASN A 109 -14.48 2.20 -12.05
N THR A 110 -13.24 2.63 -11.82
CA THR A 110 -12.93 3.95 -11.31
C THR A 110 -12.02 4.68 -12.28
N SER A 111 -12.29 5.97 -12.50
CA SER A 111 -11.36 6.88 -13.17
C SER A 111 -10.35 7.49 -12.19
N GLU A 112 -10.50 7.19 -10.90
CA GLU A 112 -9.61 7.68 -9.84
C GLU A 112 -8.45 6.72 -9.63
N CYS A 113 -7.30 7.28 -9.27
CA CYS A 113 -6.14 6.56 -8.77
C CYS A 113 -5.99 6.87 -7.28
N VAL A 114 -5.75 5.85 -6.48
CA VAL A 114 -5.47 5.94 -5.03
C VAL A 114 -4.15 5.27 -4.69
N SER A 115 -3.46 5.78 -3.69
CA SER A 115 -2.20 5.24 -3.22
C SER A 115 -2.11 5.27 -1.71
N LYS A 116 -1.35 4.31 -1.18
CA LYS A 116 -0.93 4.24 0.22
C LYS A 116 0.58 4.18 0.23
N GLY A 117 1.22 4.90 1.13
CA GLY A 117 2.66 4.89 1.33
C GLY A 117 2.99 4.86 2.82
N ILE A 118 4.04 4.14 3.20
CA ILE A 118 4.64 4.23 4.53
C ILE A 118 5.73 5.29 4.48
N VAL A 119 5.63 6.29 5.35
CA VAL A 119 6.72 7.24 5.61
C VAL A 119 7.73 6.56 6.52
N TYR A 120 8.97 6.42 6.08
CA TYR A 120 10.07 5.92 6.88
C TYR A 120 10.94 7.07 7.40
N ALA A 121 11.37 6.99 8.66
CA ALA A 121 12.19 8.00 9.28
C ALA A 121 13.55 8.15 8.57
N LYS A 122 13.89 9.37 8.13
CA LYS A 122 15.15 9.65 7.42
C LYS A 122 16.35 9.84 8.37
N ALA A 123 16.07 10.11 9.63
CA ALA A 123 17.01 10.21 10.75
C ALA A 123 16.33 9.65 12.01
N ASP A 124 17.07 9.51 13.10
CA ASP A 124 16.43 9.31 14.40
C ASP A 124 15.58 10.55 14.70
N SER A 125 14.37 10.35 15.21
CA SER A 125 13.40 11.42 15.42
C SER A 125 12.52 11.12 16.63
N VAL A 126 11.97 12.17 17.21
CA VAL A 126 10.90 12.05 18.22
C VAL A 126 9.62 12.57 17.58
N THR A 127 8.53 11.85 17.76
CA THR A 127 7.25 12.23 17.15
C THR A 127 6.66 13.48 17.82
N PRO A 128 6.07 14.38 17.03
CA PRO A 128 5.43 15.57 17.57
C PRO A 128 4.10 15.21 18.28
N ASP A 129 3.30 16.22 18.65
CA ASP A 129 1.89 15.97 18.94
C ASP A 129 1.18 15.47 17.66
N THR A 130 0.96 14.15 17.59
CA THR A 130 0.35 13.47 16.43
C THR A 130 -1.18 13.54 16.41
N SER A 131 -1.80 14.32 17.31
CA SER A 131 -3.27 14.47 17.36
C SER A 131 -3.85 14.97 16.04
N SER A 132 -3.12 15.82 15.31
CA SER A 132 -3.51 16.35 13.99
C SER A 132 -3.49 15.29 12.88
N TRP A 133 -2.82 14.15 13.09
CA TRP A 133 -2.69 13.08 12.08
C TRP A 133 -3.90 12.16 12.06
N LEU A 134 -4.67 12.13 13.14
CA LEU A 134 -5.85 11.27 13.30
C LEU A 134 -6.88 11.54 12.19
N GLY A 135 -7.31 10.47 11.50
CA GLY A 135 -8.26 10.55 10.39
C GLY A 135 -7.67 11.02 9.05
N VAL A 136 -6.39 11.39 9.02
CA VAL A 136 -5.65 11.78 7.81
C VAL A 136 -4.60 10.72 7.46
N HIS A 137 -4.00 10.12 8.48
CA HIS A 137 -2.98 9.08 8.39
C HIS A 137 -3.46 7.80 9.09
N ALA A 138 -2.74 6.71 8.87
CA ALA A 138 -2.92 5.45 9.61
C ALA A 138 -1.61 5.04 10.27
N ASP A 139 -1.65 4.05 11.18
CA ASP A 139 -0.46 3.56 11.90
C ASP A 139 0.28 4.69 12.65
N ILE A 140 -0.48 5.58 13.30
CA ILE A 140 0.02 6.81 13.91
C ILE A 140 0.73 6.48 15.25
N PRO A 141 1.97 6.96 15.46
CA PRO A 141 2.70 6.74 16.70
C PRO A 141 2.19 7.65 17.82
N PHE A 142 2.48 7.31 19.07
CA PHE A 142 2.14 8.17 20.20
C PHE A 142 2.99 9.45 20.17
N PRO A 143 2.50 10.58 20.70
CA PRO A 143 3.33 11.78 20.88
C PRO A 143 4.56 11.51 21.74
N GLY A 144 5.72 12.04 21.34
CA GLY A 144 6.99 11.88 22.06
C GLY A 144 7.67 10.51 21.91
N GLU A 145 7.18 9.66 21.01
CA GLU A 145 7.77 8.36 20.72
C GLU A 145 9.07 8.51 19.92
N SER A 146 10.12 7.80 20.35
CA SER A 146 11.40 7.77 19.62
C SER A 146 11.32 6.81 18.44
N ILE A 147 11.56 7.32 17.23
CA ILE A 147 11.55 6.58 15.98
C ILE A 147 12.97 6.52 15.42
N PRO A 148 13.63 5.36 15.44
CA PRO A 148 14.96 5.20 14.85
C PRO A 148 14.94 5.38 13.33
N LYS A 149 16.04 5.88 12.78
CA LYS A 149 16.24 6.00 11.32
C LYS A 149 15.89 4.69 10.60
N GLY A 150 15.09 4.82 9.56
CA GLY A 150 14.66 3.72 8.69
C GLY A 150 13.43 2.96 9.19
N SER A 151 12.93 3.27 10.40
CA SER A 151 11.69 2.71 10.95
C SER A 151 10.45 3.37 10.33
N PRO A 152 9.32 2.66 10.23
CA PRO A 152 8.07 3.26 9.78
C PRO A 152 7.61 4.32 10.80
N VAL A 153 7.13 5.45 10.29
CA VAL A 153 6.53 6.53 11.08
C VAL A 153 5.02 6.38 11.06
N CYS A 154 4.41 6.48 9.88
CA CYS A 154 2.96 6.34 9.68
C CYS A 154 2.65 6.02 8.21
N SER A 155 1.42 5.62 7.95
CA SER A 155 0.87 5.46 6.60
C SER A 155 0.21 6.75 6.12
N VAL A 156 0.54 7.19 4.91
CA VAL A 156 -0.06 8.33 4.20
C VAL A 156 -0.80 7.86 2.95
N PHE A 157 -1.74 8.67 2.47
CA PHE A 157 -2.60 8.33 1.33
C PHE A 157 -2.62 9.44 0.29
N GLY A 158 -2.68 9.03 -0.98
CA GLY A 158 -2.81 9.92 -2.13
C GLY A 158 -4.03 9.57 -2.97
N LYS A 159 -4.63 10.57 -3.61
CA LYS A 159 -5.75 10.40 -4.53
C LYS A 159 -5.62 11.35 -5.71
N GLY A 160 -5.92 10.91 -6.92
CA GLY A 160 -5.86 11.74 -8.13
C GLY A 160 -6.62 11.12 -9.30
N ILE A 161 -6.65 11.80 -10.46
CA ILE A 161 -7.26 11.29 -11.70
C ILE A 161 -6.26 10.56 -12.61
N SER A 162 -5.00 10.49 -12.18
CA SER A 162 -3.92 9.79 -12.85
C SER A 162 -2.95 9.25 -11.80
N GLU A 163 -2.13 8.26 -12.17
CA GLU A 163 -1.09 7.74 -11.30
C GLU A 163 -0.14 8.84 -10.83
N GLY A 164 0.32 9.71 -11.75
CA GLY A 164 1.21 10.83 -11.42
C GLY A 164 0.57 11.83 -10.46
N GLY A 165 -0.70 12.20 -10.65
CA GLY A 165 -1.41 13.09 -9.72
C GLY A 165 -1.64 12.44 -8.35
N CYS A 166 -1.96 11.14 -8.34
CA CYS A 166 -2.12 10.38 -7.12
C CYS A 166 -0.83 10.33 -6.29
N LEU A 167 0.31 10.05 -6.95
CA LEU A 167 1.63 10.04 -6.32
C LEU A 167 2.07 11.43 -5.86
N PHE A 168 1.78 12.47 -6.63
CA PHE A 168 2.05 13.85 -6.21
C PHE A 168 1.40 14.13 -4.85
N HIS A 169 0.11 13.82 -4.70
CA HIS A 169 -0.59 14.01 -3.42
C HIS A 169 -0.05 13.12 -2.30
N LEU A 170 0.36 11.88 -2.62
CA LEU A 170 1.00 10.99 -1.65
C LEU A 170 2.30 11.60 -1.09
N TYR A 171 3.16 12.12 -1.97
CA TYR A 171 4.44 12.71 -1.58
C TYR A 171 4.28 14.05 -0.87
N GLU A 172 3.27 14.86 -1.21
CA GLU A 172 2.93 16.05 -0.43
C GLU A 172 2.57 15.71 1.01
N ARG A 173 1.76 14.66 1.24
CA ARG A 173 1.46 14.16 2.59
C ARG A 173 2.70 13.65 3.31
N ALA A 174 3.57 12.92 2.63
CA ALA A 174 4.84 12.50 3.23
C ALA A 174 5.72 13.70 3.62
N ASN A 175 5.76 14.75 2.79
CA ASN A 175 6.50 15.98 3.06
C ASN A 175 5.93 16.79 4.22
N GLU A 176 4.61 16.76 4.43
CA GLU A 176 3.96 17.29 5.65
C GLU A 176 4.52 16.58 6.89
N VAL A 177 4.47 15.24 6.92
CA VAL A 177 5.02 14.45 8.04
C VAL A 177 6.49 14.76 8.30
N TYR A 178 7.33 14.85 7.26
CA TYR A 178 8.74 15.20 7.44
C TYR A 178 8.97 16.62 7.97
N ARG A 179 8.11 17.58 7.66
CA ARG A 179 8.21 18.94 8.20
C ARG A 179 7.89 18.94 9.69
N GLU A 180 6.85 18.21 10.08
CA GLU A 180 6.40 18.10 11.47
C GLU A 180 7.41 17.34 12.34
N LEU A 181 8.04 16.28 11.83
CA LEU A 181 9.13 15.59 12.53
C LEU A 181 10.37 16.48 12.76
N ARG A 182 10.60 17.49 11.92
CA ARG A 182 11.77 18.40 12.06
C ARG A 182 11.51 19.60 12.96
N SER A 183 10.24 20.02 13.14
CA SER A 183 9.92 21.24 13.90
C SER A 183 10.20 21.08 15.40
N ASP A 184 10.00 19.89 15.96
CA ASP A 184 10.18 19.65 17.40
C ASP A 184 11.65 19.38 17.77
N ASP A 185 12.41 18.82 16.82
CA ASP A 185 13.85 18.69 16.84
C ASP A 185 14.59 20.04 17.03
N TYR A 186 13.91 21.16 16.73
CA TYR A 186 14.43 22.53 16.89
C TYR A 186 14.09 23.14 18.26
N HIS A 187 13.04 22.66 18.92
CA HIS A 187 12.59 23.15 20.21
C HIS A 187 13.29 22.48 21.39
N GLU A 188 13.71 21.21 21.26
CA GLU A 188 14.53 20.54 22.29
C GLU A 188 15.97 21.06 22.31
N ARG A 189 16.60 21.28 21.16
CA ARG A 189 17.99 21.79 21.04
C ARG A 189 18.22 23.22 21.56
N ARG A 190 17.18 23.94 21.97
CA ARG A 190 17.26 25.29 22.57
C ARG A 190 17.15 25.29 24.11
N LYS A 191 16.97 24.12 24.73
CA LYS A 191 16.89 23.98 26.19
C LYS A 191 18.21 23.50 26.83
N ASP A 192 19.22 23.24 26.02
CA ASP A 192 20.61 22.96 26.43
C ASP A 192 21.52 24.17 26.14
#